data_AF-A0A1G1T1C5-F1
#
_entry.id   AF-A0A1G1T1C5-F1
#
_cell.length_a   1.000
_cell.length_b   1.000
_cell.length_c   1.000
_cell.angle_alpha   90.00
_cell.angle_beta   90.00
_cell.angle_gamma   90.00
#
_symmetry.space_group_name_H-M   'P 1'
#
loop_
_entity.id
_entity.type
_entity.pdbx_description
1 polymer ?
#
loop_
_entity_poly.entity_id
_entity_poly.type
_entity_poly.pdbx_seq_one_letter_code
_entity_poly.pdbx_strand_id
1 'polypeptide(L)'
;MALLSFFRPTTVFLLGALLFSGCCANNTCDCQDARADAINLRFSSAFTAADLDTIVVQRSPLPFSATNKVESVTIIRTAAQLRDTLRINNNAPFPQVSTTKLDGYRYVIQYLTQQPKSKPAATTLLIINEVALSGRLDGDGCCTCYINTEKVVNATKPKGATTAADSTFTIDLNQKPVIELTK
;
A
#
# COMPACT_ATOMS: atom_id res chain seq x y z
N MET A 1 58.72 20.09 -57.77
CA MET A 1 57.31 20.27 -58.18
C MET A 1 56.46 19.47 -57.21
N ALA A 2 55.66 20.20 -56.41
CA ALA A 2 54.56 19.79 -55.52
C ALA A 2 54.80 18.75 -54.40
N LEU A 3 54.97 19.28 -53.17
CA LEU A 3 54.47 18.67 -51.94
C LEU A 3 52.93 18.70 -51.95
N LEU A 4 52.26 17.60 -51.58
CA LEU A 4 50.86 17.61 -51.19
C LEU A 4 50.67 16.85 -49.88
N SER A 5 50.53 17.64 -48.82
CA SER A 5 50.08 17.29 -47.48
C SER A 5 48.57 17.04 -47.48
N PHE A 6 48.14 15.82 -47.12
CA PHE A 6 46.74 15.52 -46.84
C PHE A 6 46.45 15.69 -45.34
N PHE A 7 45.82 16.81 -45.00
CA PHE A 7 45.11 17.01 -43.74
C PHE A 7 43.85 16.12 -43.75
N ARG A 8 43.71 15.18 -42.79
CA ARG A 8 42.47 14.42 -42.56
C ARG A 8 41.65 15.11 -41.46
N PRO A 9 40.49 15.72 -41.76
CA PRO A 9 39.55 16.18 -40.75
C PRO A 9 38.51 15.08 -40.54
N THR A 10 38.68 14.23 -39.53
CA THR A 10 37.64 13.23 -39.21
C THR A 10 37.63 12.88 -37.72
N THR A 11 37.79 13.91 -36.87
CA THR A 11 37.77 13.78 -35.41
C THR A 11 36.93 14.88 -34.78
N VAL A 12 35.72 15.13 -35.30
CA VAL A 12 34.81 16.17 -34.73
C VAL A 12 33.39 15.63 -34.46
N PHE A 13 33.06 14.39 -34.85
CA PHE A 13 31.69 13.84 -34.68
C PHE A 13 31.44 13.03 -33.40
N LEU A 14 32.32 13.11 -32.39
CA LEU A 14 32.19 12.35 -31.13
C LEU A 14 31.98 13.21 -29.87
N LEU A 15 31.86 14.54 -30.00
CA LEU A 15 31.66 15.47 -28.87
C LEU A 15 30.20 15.94 -28.67
N GLY A 16 29.27 15.55 -29.55
CA GLY A 16 27.88 16.03 -29.48
C GLY A 16 26.93 15.22 -28.58
N ALA A 17 27.32 14.02 -28.14
CA ALA A 17 26.41 13.11 -27.44
C ALA A 17 26.37 13.27 -25.91
N LEU A 18 27.21 14.14 -25.32
CA LEU A 18 27.34 14.29 -23.87
C LEU A 18 26.54 15.48 -23.28
N LEU A 19 25.76 16.21 -24.09
CA LEU A 19 25.05 17.41 -23.63
C LEU A 19 23.58 17.17 -23.22
N PHE A 20 23.05 15.94 -23.29
CA PHE A 20 21.68 15.64 -22.87
C PHE A 20 21.54 14.87 -21.55
N SER A 21 22.65 14.50 -20.89
CA SER A 21 22.61 13.82 -19.59
C SER A 21 22.62 14.76 -18.37
N GLY A 22 22.58 16.08 -18.58
CA GLY A 22 22.80 17.08 -17.52
C GLY A 22 21.57 17.71 -16.85
N CYS A 23 20.36 17.57 -17.39
CA CYS A 23 19.21 18.37 -16.90
C CYS A 23 18.55 17.84 -15.60
N CYS A 24 18.92 16.65 -15.11
CA CYS A 24 18.26 16.03 -13.95
C CYS A 24 19.14 15.97 -12.70
N ALA A 25 20.38 16.49 -12.74
CA ALA A 25 21.40 16.23 -11.72
C ALA A 25 21.10 16.81 -10.32
N ASN A 26 20.08 17.67 -10.18
CA ASN A 26 19.76 18.34 -8.92
C ASN A 26 18.30 18.19 -8.45
N ASN A 27 17.45 17.47 -9.18
CA ASN A 27 16.07 17.23 -8.75
C ASN A 27 15.96 15.84 -8.13
N THR A 28 16.04 15.75 -6.81
CA THR A 28 15.65 14.52 -6.10
C THR A 28 14.13 14.35 -6.24
N CYS A 29 13.70 13.38 -7.04
CA CYS A 29 12.28 13.06 -7.20
C CYS A 29 11.74 12.47 -5.89
N ASP A 30 10.96 13.23 -5.11
CA ASP A 30 10.17 12.69 -4.00
C ASP A 30 8.76 12.33 -4.48
N CYS A 31 8.65 11.21 -5.19
CA CYS A 31 7.37 10.76 -5.76
C CYS A 31 6.41 10.19 -4.69
N GLN A 32 6.85 10.00 -3.44
CA GLN A 32 6.08 9.36 -2.35
C GLN A 32 5.35 8.06 -2.76
N ASP A 33 5.87 7.33 -3.75
CA ASP A 33 5.19 6.20 -4.42
C ASP A 33 4.74 5.12 -3.43
N ALA A 34 5.55 4.85 -2.41
CA ALA A 34 5.26 3.85 -1.37
C ALA A 34 4.02 4.18 -0.52
N ARG A 35 3.55 5.43 -0.55
CA ARG A 35 2.32 5.89 0.14
C ARG A 35 1.12 5.96 -0.81
N ALA A 36 1.36 6.09 -2.12
CA ALA A 36 0.32 6.16 -3.13
C ALA A 36 -0.56 4.91 -3.09
N ASP A 37 0.04 3.71 -2.98
CA ASP A 37 -0.67 2.43 -2.91
C ASP A 37 -0.67 1.85 -1.47
N ALA A 38 -1.19 2.61 -0.50
CA ALA A 38 -1.30 2.15 0.89
C ALA A 38 -2.65 2.48 1.55
N ILE A 39 -3.26 1.51 2.23
CA ILE A 39 -4.43 1.69 3.07
C ILE A 39 -3.96 1.95 4.50
N ASN A 40 -4.39 3.07 5.07
CA ASN A 40 -4.08 3.47 6.43
C ASN A 40 -5.29 3.27 7.32
N LEU A 41 -5.12 2.52 8.42
CA LEU A 41 -6.17 2.24 9.39
C LEU A 41 -5.81 2.85 10.74
N ARG A 42 -6.75 3.55 11.37
CA ARG A 42 -6.56 4.16 12.69
C ARG A 42 -7.61 3.66 13.67
N PHE A 43 -7.16 3.21 14.85
CA PHE A 43 -8.05 2.70 15.90
C PHE A 43 -8.58 3.84 16.77
N SER A 44 -9.90 3.90 16.95
CA SER A 44 -10.53 4.91 17.81
C SER A 44 -10.18 4.73 19.29
N SER A 45 -10.38 5.77 20.10
CA SER A 45 -10.11 5.74 21.55
C SER A 45 -10.91 4.68 22.32
N ALA A 46 -11.98 4.12 21.75
CA ALA A 46 -12.82 3.09 22.37
C ALA A 46 -12.11 1.74 22.57
N PHE A 47 -11.02 1.50 21.83
CA PHE A 47 -10.18 0.32 22.03
C PHE A 47 -9.30 0.46 23.28
N THR A 48 -9.23 -0.60 24.07
CA THR A 48 -8.31 -0.70 25.21
C THR A 48 -6.89 -1.07 24.73
N ALA A 49 -5.90 -0.92 25.61
CA ALA A 49 -4.53 -1.37 25.31
C ALA A 49 -4.48 -2.88 25.04
N ALA A 50 -5.22 -3.69 25.81
CA ALA A 50 -5.31 -5.13 25.62
C ALA A 50 -5.96 -5.51 24.29
N ASP A 51 -6.94 -4.72 23.81
CA ASP A 51 -7.55 -4.93 22.50
C ASP A 51 -6.54 -4.73 21.36
N LEU A 52 -5.63 -3.75 21.49
CA LEU A 52 -4.70 -3.36 20.41
C LEU A 52 -3.29 -3.97 20.52
N ASP A 53 -3.00 -4.73 21.57
CA ASP A 53 -1.72 -5.42 21.74
C ASP A 53 -1.45 -6.37 20.57
N THR A 54 -2.47 -7.14 20.17
CA THR A 54 -2.36 -8.09 19.07
C THR A 54 -3.40 -7.82 17.99
N ILE A 55 -2.93 -7.39 16.82
CA ILE A 55 -3.73 -7.24 15.61
C ILE A 55 -3.41 -8.37 14.65
N VAL A 56 -4.43 -9.02 14.11
CA VAL A 56 -4.27 -10.04 13.07
C VAL A 56 -4.79 -9.47 11.77
N VAL A 57 -3.94 -9.51 10.74
CA VAL A 57 -4.32 -9.14 9.37
C VAL A 57 -4.26 -10.40 8.55
N GLN A 58 -5.35 -10.73 7.87
CA GLN A 58 -5.42 -11.82 6.92
C GLN A 58 -5.58 -11.26 5.52
N ARG A 59 -5.00 -11.94 4.53
CA ARG A 59 -5.26 -11.69 3.11
C ARG A 59 -5.60 -12.97 2.38
N SER A 60 -6.42 -12.86 1.35
CA SER A 60 -6.81 -13.94 0.46
C SER A 60 -6.91 -13.42 -0.97
N PRO A 61 -6.46 -14.16 -2.00
CA PRO A 61 -6.58 -13.73 -3.38
C PRO A 61 -8.03 -13.44 -3.81
N LEU A 62 -8.18 -12.52 -4.75
CA LEU A 62 -9.44 -12.28 -5.46
C LEU A 62 -9.50 -13.07 -6.79
N PRO A 63 -10.70 -13.53 -7.22
CA PRO A 63 -11.97 -13.47 -6.49
C PRO A 63 -11.93 -14.37 -5.25
N PHE A 64 -12.58 -13.92 -4.16
CA PHE A 64 -12.58 -14.65 -2.90
C PHE A 64 -13.41 -15.94 -3.00
N SER A 65 -12.80 -17.06 -2.60
CA SER A 65 -13.46 -18.34 -2.38
C SER A 65 -13.10 -18.87 -0.99
N ALA A 66 -14.00 -19.63 -0.37
CA ALA A 66 -13.74 -20.29 0.91
C ALA A 66 -12.58 -21.31 0.84
N THR A 67 -12.21 -21.75 -0.37
CA THR A 67 -11.07 -22.65 -0.60
C THR A 67 -9.75 -21.92 -0.83
N ASN A 68 -9.76 -20.59 -0.99
CA ASN A 68 -8.55 -19.82 -1.20
C ASN A 68 -7.63 -19.95 0.03
N LYS A 69 -6.34 -20.19 -0.22
CA LYS A 69 -5.34 -20.19 0.86
C LYS A 69 -5.29 -18.80 1.49
N VAL A 70 -5.64 -18.72 2.77
CA VAL A 70 -5.54 -17.49 3.56
C VAL A 70 -4.14 -17.36 4.11
N GLU A 71 -3.54 -16.19 3.91
CA GLU A 71 -2.30 -15.80 4.57
C GLU A 71 -2.64 -14.92 5.77
N SER A 72 -1.94 -15.10 6.88
CA SER A 72 -2.18 -14.36 8.11
C SER A 72 -0.86 -13.83 8.66
N VAL A 73 -0.86 -12.56 9.07
CA VAL A 73 0.22 -11.94 9.81
C VAL A 73 -0.32 -11.41 11.13
N THR A 74 0.40 -11.72 12.21
CA THR A 74 0.10 -11.22 13.55
C THR A 74 1.08 -10.09 13.87
N ILE A 75 0.51 -8.93 14.21
CA ILE A 75 1.24 -7.72 14.56
C ILE A 75 1.09 -7.54 16.07
N ILE A 76 2.21 -7.71 16.77
CA ILE A 76 2.32 -7.43 18.21
C ILE A 76 2.78 -5.99 18.37
N ARG A 77 2.06 -5.20 19.15
CA ARG A 77 2.31 -3.76 19.32
C ARG A 77 2.84 -3.48 20.71
N THR A 78 3.86 -2.62 20.80
CA THR A 78 4.26 -2.06 22.09
C THR A 78 3.26 -1.00 22.56
N ALA A 79 3.31 -0.65 23.85
CA ALA A 79 2.45 0.40 24.42
C ALA A 79 2.56 1.74 23.66
N ALA A 80 3.76 2.08 23.18
CA ALA A 80 3.99 3.30 22.39
C ALA A 80 3.33 3.24 20.99
N GLN A 81 3.18 2.04 20.43
CA GLN A 81 2.66 1.82 19.07
C GLN A 81 1.15 1.51 19.03
N LEU A 82 0.48 1.42 20.19
CA LEU A 82 -0.93 1.02 20.26
C LEU A 82 -1.83 1.88 19.36
N ARG A 83 -1.53 3.18 19.27
CA ARG A 83 -2.30 4.15 18.49
C ARG A 83 -1.70 4.47 17.13
N ASP A 84 -0.59 3.82 16.78
CA ASP A 84 0.03 4.00 15.47
C ASP A 84 -0.91 3.48 14.38
N THR A 85 -0.87 4.17 13.25
CA THR A 85 -1.60 3.80 12.05
C THR A 85 -1.14 2.42 11.57
N LEU A 86 -2.08 1.49 11.43
CA LEU A 86 -1.82 0.25 10.72
C LEU A 86 -1.80 0.53 9.22
N ARG A 87 -0.66 0.35 8.59
CA ARG A 87 -0.51 0.50 7.14
C ARG A 87 -0.52 -0.87 6.46
N ILE A 88 -1.39 -1.00 5.47
CA ILE A 88 -1.42 -2.13 4.54
C ILE A 88 -1.04 -1.59 3.17
N ASN A 89 -0.04 -2.17 2.52
CA ASN A 89 0.42 -1.81 1.18
C ASN A 89 0.96 -3.08 0.48
N ASN A 90 1.66 -2.90 -0.65
CA ASN A 90 2.18 -4.02 -1.44
C ASN A 90 3.26 -4.84 -0.72
N ASN A 91 3.93 -4.29 0.30
CA ASN A 91 5.09 -4.91 0.96
C ASN A 91 4.99 -5.03 2.49
N ALA A 92 3.88 -4.60 3.09
CA ALA A 92 3.60 -4.66 4.51
C ALA A 92 2.08 -4.72 4.76
N PRO A 93 1.60 -5.50 5.75
CA PRO A 93 2.38 -6.32 6.67
C PRO A 93 2.88 -7.63 6.05
N PHE A 94 2.44 -7.94 4.82
CA PHE A 94 2.86 -9.13 4.10
C PHE A 94 4.05 -8.83 3.20
N PRO A 95 5.05 -9.73 3.13
CA PRO A 95 6.09 -9.60 2.13
C PRO A 95 5.48 -9.68 0.73
N GLN A 96 6.07 -8.94 -0.20
CA GLN A 96 5.71 -9.01 -1.60
C GLN A 96 6.23 -10.34 -2.16
N VAL A 97 5.31 -11.24 -2.51
CA VAL A 97 5.62 -12.59 -3.03
C VAL A 97 5.28 -12.73 -4.52
N SER A 98 4.61 -11.75 -5.11
CA SER A 98 4.21 -11.72 -6.52
C SER A 98 4.15 -10.28 -7.06
N THR A 99 3.78 -10.13 -8.32
CA THR A 99 3.46 -8.84 -8.96
C THR A 99 2.07 -8.32 -8.59
N THR A 100 1.28 -9.11 -7.86
CA THR A 100 -0.06 -8.75 -7.41
C THR A 100 0.02 -7.61 -6.39
N LYS A 101 -0.71 -6.52 -6.65
CA LYS A 101 -0.79 -5.36 -5.76
C LYS A 101 -1.95 -5.52 -4.76
N LEU A 102 -2.26 -4.48 -3.98
CA LEU A 102 -3.34 -4.55 -2.98
C LEU A 102 -4.69 -4.95 -3.56
N ASP A 103 -4.98 -4.51 -4.78
CA ASP A 103 -6.21 -4.75 -5.54
C ASP A 103 -6.47 -6.21 -5.89
N GLY A 104 -5.45 -7.07 -5.84
CA GLY A 104 -5.60 -8.50 -6.06
C GLY A 104 -5.99 -9.31 -4.82
N TYR A 105 -6.26 -8.66 -3.69
CA TYR A 105 -6.53 -9.34 -2.42
C TYR A 105 -7.74 -8.77 -1.66
N ARG A 106 -8.45 -9.67 -0.99
CA ARG A 106 -9.38 -9.37 0.10
C ARG A 106 -8.63 -9.40 1.43
N TYR A 107 -8.88 -8.43 2.31
CA TYR A 107 -8.26 -8.35 3.63
C TYR A 107 -9.27 -8.49 4.76
N VAL A 108 -8.87 -9.13 5.85
CA VAL A 108 -9.65 -9.21 7.10
C VAL A 108 -8.78 -8.70 8.24
N ILE A 109 -9.27 -7.69 8.94
CA ILE A 109 -8.58 -7.05 10.07
C ILE A 109 -9.29 -7.46 11.34
N GLN A 110 -8.53 -8.03 12.27
CA GLN A 110 -9.04 -8.56 13.53
C GLN A 110 -8.17 -8.10 14.69
N TYR A 111 -8.78 -8.06 15.86
CA TYR A 111 -8.06 -7.92 17.13
C TYR A 111 -8.40 -9.10 18.04
N LEU A 112 -7.51 -9.40 18.99
CA LEU A 112 -7.74 -10.48 19.94
C LEU A 112 -8.36 -9.93 21.22
N THR A 113 -9.60 -10.33 21.49
CA THR A 113 -10.23 -10.06 22.79
C THR A 113 -9.70 -11.05 23.82
N GLN A 114 -9.20 -10.53 24.94
CA GLN A 114 -8.79 -11.34 26.08
C GLN A 114 -9.89 -11.30 27.14
N GLN A 115 -10.39 -12.48 27.51
CA GLN A 115 -11.27 -12.65 28.67
C GLN A 115 -10.51 -13.39 29.77
N PRO A 116 -10.68 -13.03 31.06
CA PRO A 116 -10.03 -13.73 32.15
C PRO A 116 -10.33 -15.23 32.10
N LYS A 117 -9.27 -16.06 32.13
CA LYS A 117 -9.33 -17.53 32.10
C LYS A 117 -9.87 -18.15 30.80
N SER A 118 -9.96 -17.38 29.72
CA SER A 118 -10.38 -17.88 28.39
C SER A 118 -9.26 -17.76 27.37
N LYS A 119 -9.30 -18.60 26.34
CA LYS A 119 -8.43 -18.46 25.17
C LYS A 119 -8.78 -17.14 24.45
N PRO A 120 -7.79 -16.35 23.98
CA PRO A 120 -8.07 -15.15 23.19
C PRO A 120 -8.95 -15.46 21.98
N ALA A 121 -9.98 -14.65 21.77
CA ALA A 121 -10.93 -14.79 20.67
C ALA A 121 -10.73 -13.68 19.64
N ALA A 122 -10.54 -14.07 18.38
CA ALA A 122 -10.41 -13.11 17.28
C ALA A 122 -11.75 -12.44 16.99
N THR A 123 -11.78 -11.12 17.01
CA THR A 123 -12.95 -10.30 16.66
C THR A 123 -12.64 -9.48 15.42
N THR A 124 -13.45 -9.66 14.38
CA THR A 124 -13.29 -8.96 13.09
C THR A 124 -13.77 -7.52 13.19
N LEU A 125 -12.90 -6.58 12.82
CA LEU A 125 -13.19 -5.14 12.79
C LEU A 125 -13.65 -4.67 11.42
N LEU A 126 -12.96 -5.16 10.40
CA LEU A 126 -13.11 -4.68 9.04
C LEU A 126 -12.76 -5.81 8.08
N ILE A 127 -13.58 -5.94 7.06
CA ILE A 127 -13.30 -6.75 5.89
C ILE A 127 -13.16 -5.77 4.72
N ILE A 128 -11.99 -5.73 4.09
CA ILE A 128 -11.79 -5.02 2.84
C ILE A 128 -12.03 -6.04 1.74
N ASN A 129 -13.19 -5.96 1.09
CA ASN A 129 -13.60 -6.92 0.08
C ASN A 129 -12.79 -6.74 -1.21
N GLU A 130 -12.58 -5.50 -1.61
CA GLU A 130 -11.91 -5.14 -2.84
C GLU A 130 -11.25 -3.76 -2.69
N VAL A 131 -10.16 -3.56 -3.40
CA VAL A 131 -9.48 -2.28 -3.54
C VAL A 131 -9.38 -1.99 -5.02
N ALA A 132 -9.97 -0.89 -5.49
CA ALA A 132 -9.74 -0.40 -6.84
C ALA A 132 -8.54 0.53 -6.81
N LEU A 133 -7.51 0.18 -7.58
CA LEU A 133 -6.31 0.99 -7.78
C LEU A 133 -6.19 1.32 -9.27
N SER A 134 -6.14 2.61 -9.58
CA SER A 134 -5.76 3.10 -10.90
C SER A 134 -4.72 4.18 -10.74
N GLY A 135 -3.77 4.22 -11.66
CA GLY A 135 -2.74 5.23 -11.64
C GLY A 135 -2.09 5.38 -13.00
N ARG A 136 -1.33 6.45 -13.11
CA ARG A 136 -0.57 6.78 -14.32
C ARG A 136 0.82 7.23 -13.94
N LEU A 137 1.74 7.03 -14.86
CA LEU A 137 3.05 7.66 -14.79
C LEU A 137 2.90 9.09 -15.30
N ASP A 138 3.29 10.06 -14.47
CA ASP A 138 3.36 11.46 -14.83
C ASP A 138 4.81 11.91 -14.77
N GLY A 139 5.25 12.69 -15.76
CA GLY A 139 6.65 13.06 -15.87
C GLY A 139 6.85 14.40 -16.55
N ASP A 140 7.80 15.18 -16.04
CA ASP A 140 8.15 16.53 -16.47
C ASP A 140 9.44 16.57 -17.32
N GLY A 141 9.91 15.40 -17.74
CA GLY A 141 11.17 15.21 -18.48
C GLY A 141 12.40 15.02 -17.59
N CYS A 142 12.31 15.29 -16.27
CA CYS A 142 13.37 15.01 -15.31
C CYS A 142 13.03 13.87 -14.36
N CYS A 143 11.75 13.76 -13.99
CA CYS A 143 11.23 12.71 -13.13
C CYS A 143 10.06 12.00 -13.83
N THR A 144 9.84 10.74 -13.50
CA THR A 144 8.59 10.03 -13.79
C THR A 144 8.08 9.45 -12.49
N CYS A 145 6.98 9.99 -11.99
CA CYS A 145 6.36 9.58 -10.73
C CYS A 145 5.07 8.82 -11.00
N TYR A 146 4.78 7.84 -10.14
CA TYR A 146 3.50 7.16 -10.20
C TYR A 146 2.46 7.96 -9.42
N ILE A 147 1.42 8.42 -10.11
CA ILE A 147 0.29 9.10 -9.49
C ILE A 147 -0.88 8.12 -9.44
N ASN A 148 -1.35 7.84 -8.23
CA ASN A 148 -2.59 7.11 -8.04
C ASN A 148 -3.78 8.04 -8.32
N THR A 149 -4.50 7.76 -9.40
CA THR A 149 -5.68 8.53 -9.84
C THR A 149 -6.97 7.99 -9.25
N GLU A 150 -7.00 6.73 -8.81
CA GLU A 150 -8.15 6.10 -8.19
C GLU A 150 -7.70 5.15 -7.08
N LYS A 151 -8.22 5.38 -5.87
CA LYS A 151 -7.93 4.57 -4.71
C LYS A 151 -9.18 4.35 -3.88
N VAL A 152 -10.02 3.44 -4.33
CA VAL A 152 -11.32 3.19 -3.72
C VAL A 152 -11.31 1.86 -2.97
N VAL A 153 -11.84 1.84 -1.76
CA VAL A 153 -11.95 0.65 -0.93
C VAL A 153 -13.42 0.29 -0.75
N ASN A 154 -13.78 -0.93 -1.13
CA ASN A 154 -15.08 -1.53 -0.82
C ASN A 154 -14.93 -2.41 0.42
N ALA A 155 -15.60 -2.05 1.50
CA ALA A 155 -15.41 -2.70 2.80
C ALA A 155 -16.73 -3.03 3.50
N THR A 156 -16.65 -3.97 4.42
CA THR A 156 -17.72 -4.40 5.31
C THR A 156 -17.24 -4.27 6.75
N LYS A 157 -18.01 -3.60 7.61
CA LYS A 157 -17.87 -3.65 9.06
C LYS A 157 -18.85 -4.69 9.62
N PRO A 158 -18.36 -5.82 10.16
CA PRO A 158 -19.25 -6.76 10.82
C PRO A 158 -19.84 -6.18 12.10
N LYS A 159 -21.14 -6.38 12.35
CA LYS A 159 -21.82 -5.87 13.57
C LYS A 159 -22.25 -6.97 14.54
N GLY A 160 -22.03 -8.26 14.25
CA GLY A 160 -22.43 -9.34 15.14
C GLY A 160 -22.32 -10.74 14.53
N ALA A 161 -23.11 -11.67 15.07
CA ALA A 161 -23.06 -13.11 14.74
C ALA A 161 -23.68 -13.48 13.38
N THR A 162 -24.36 -12.55 12.70
CA THR A 162 -25.02 -12.79 11.40
C THR A 162 -24.65 -11.72 10.38
N THR A 163 -24.52 -12.13 9.11
CA THR A 163 -24.17 -11.28 7.97
C THR A 163 -25.21 -10.18 7.69
N ALA A 164 -26.45 -10.36 8.13
CA ALA A 164 -27.53 -9.40 7.94
C ALA A 164 -27.35 -8.09 8.75
N ALA A 165 -26.52 -8.11 9.79
CA ALA A 165 -26.21 -6.92 10.57
C ALA A 165 -25.03 -6.12 9.99
N ASP A 166 -24.29 -6.70 9.04
CA ASP A 166 -23.07 -6.11 8.53
C ASP A 166 -23.35 -4.81 7.76
N SER A 167 -22.44 -3.85 7.90
CA SER A 167 -22.55 -2.57 7.21
C SER A 167 -21.49 -2.50 6.10
N THR A 168 -21.92 -2.48 4.85
CA THR A 168 -21.05 -2.29 3.69
C THR A 168 -20.90 -0.80 3.38
N PHE A 169 -19.72 -0.39 2.93
CA PHE A 169 -19.44 0.99 2.55
C PHE A 169 -18.27 1.07 1.57
N THR A 170 -18.24 2.18 0.84
CA THR A 170 -17.17 2.49 -0.11
C THR A 170 -16.47 3.77 0.34
N ILE A 171 -15.15 3.78 0.34
CA ILE A 171 -14.33 4.95 0.72
C ILE A 171 -13.37 5.25 -0.42
N ASP A 172 -13.41 6.49 -0.92
CA ASP A 172 -12.34 7.05 -1.73
C ASP A 172 -11.20 7.51 -0.79
N LEU A 173 -10.08 6.80 -0.83
CA LEU A 173 -8.91 7.09 -0.01
C LEU A 173 -8.09 8.27 -0.51
N ASN A 174 -8.34 8.79 -1.72
CA ASN A 174 -7.76 10.05 -2.16
C ASN A 174 -8.43 11.23 -1.43
N GLN A 175 -9.71 11.11 -1.08
CA GLN A 175 -10.44 12.11 -0.29
C GLN A 175 -10.33 11.86 1.22
N LYS A 176 -10.37 10.60 1.64
CA LYS A 176 -10.29 10.19 3.05
C LYS A 176 -9.14 9.21 3.25
N PRO A 177 -7.90 9.70 3.47
CA PRO A 177 -6.68 8.87 3.42
C PRO A 177 -6.54 7.86 4.55
N VAL A 178 -7.44 7.89 5.55
CA VAL A 178 -7.42 7.01 6.72
C VAL A 178 -8.82 6.47 6.98
N ILE A 179 -8.92 5.15 7.14
CA ILE A 179 -10.13 4.48 7.59
C ILE A 179 -10.08 4.39 9.12
N GLU A 180 -11.04 5.01 9.80
CA GLU A 180 -11.16 4.87 11.24
C GLU A 180 -11.89 3.58 11.61
N LEU A 181 -11.23 2.77 12.41
CA LEU A 181 -11.76 1.56 13.00
C LEU A 181 -12.39 1.93 14.35
N THR A 182 -13.66 1.54 14.50
CA THR A 182 -14.43 1.73 15.72
C THR A 182 -14.87 0.35 16.24
N LYS A 183 -14.98 0.23 17.56
CA LYS A 183 -15.48 -0.99 18.21
C LYS A 183 -16.94 -1.28 17.82
#